data_AF-A0A7Y9DZD6-F1
#
_entry.id   AF-A0A7Y9DZD6-F1
#
_cell.length_a   1.000
_cell.length_b   1.000
_cell.length_c   1.000
_cell.angle_alpha   90.00
_cell.angle_beta   90.00
_cell.angle_gamma   90.00
#
_symmetry.space_group_name_H-M   'P 1'
#
loop_
_entity.id
_entity.type
_entity.pdbx_description
1 polymer ?
#
loop_
_entity_poly.entity_id
_entity_poly.type
_entity_poly.pdbx_seq_one_letter_code
_entity_poly.pdbx_strand_id
1 'polypeptide(L)'
;MSHLLDDPLPEGMFSPPEEAIIVFARTSTAMLPITDEIYKGLAEHFDTKQIMEISFTVGLDQLVSRFHATVRTDLDGITTEATNACAVRMPDLPEG
;
A
#
# COMPACT_ATOMS: atom_id res chain seq x y z
N MET A 1 9.77 3.00 -8.79
CA MET A 1 8.39 2.46 -8.90
C MET A 1 7.39 3.58 -8.58
N SER A 2 7.26 4.59 -9.45
CA SER A 2 6.63 5.88 -9.07
C SER A 2 5.11 5.95 -9.20
N HIS A 3 4.45 4.95 -9.79
CA HIS A 3 3.04 5.04 -10.18
C HIS A 3 2.06 4.42 -9.18
N LEU A 4 2.59 3.82 -8.11
CA LEU A 4 1.81 3.20 -7.04
C LEU A 4 1.03 4.20 -6.20
N LEU A 5 1.09 5.50 -6.45
CA LEU A 5 0.24 6.52 -5.82
C LEU A 5 -0.63 7.30 -6.82
N ASP A 6 -0.50 7.05 -8.13
CA ASP A 6 -1.28 7.74 -9.15
C ASP A 6 -2.76 7.34 -9.06
N ASP A 7 -3.65 8.33 -9.08
CA ASP A 7 -5.10 8.13 -9.08
C ASP A 7 -5.72 8.95 -10.24
N PRO A 8 -6.25 8.30 -11.29
CA PRO A 8 -6.32 6.85 -11.48
C PRO A 8 -4.95 6.20 -11.74
N LEU A 9 -4.86 4.88 -11.54
CA LEU A 9 -3.67 4.10 -11.90
C LEU A 9 -3.36 4.21 -13.41
N PRO A 10 -2.08 4.16 -13.84
CA PRO A 10 -1.75 4.22 -15.25
C PRO A 10 -2.28 3.00 -16.01
N GLU A 11 -2.92 3.27 -17.14
CA GLU A 11 -3.53 2.24 -17.98
C GLU A 11 -2.50 1.21 -18.46
N GLY A 12 -2.83 -0.08 -18.32
CA GLY A 12 -2.01 -1.20 -18.80
C GLY A 12 -0.73 -1.44 -18.02
N MET A 13 -0.48 -0.70 -16.94
CA MET A 13 0.69 -0.91 -16.08
C MET A 13 0.51 -2.09 -15.12
N PHE A 14 -0.71 -2.30 -14.66
CA PHE A 14 -1.08 -3.37 -13.76
C PHE A 14 -2.19 -4.20 -14.41
N SER A 15 -2.22 -5.50 -14.11
CA SER A 15 -3.36 -6.32 -14.46
C SER A 15 -4.58 -5.98 -13.58
N PRO A 16 -5.81 -6.23 -14.02
CA PRO A 16 -7.01 -5.99 -13.21
C PRO A 16 -6.96 -6.52 -11.76
N PRO A 17 -6.49 -7.76 -11.48
CA PRO A 17 -6.35 -8.23 -10.09
C PRO A 17 -5.30 -7.43 -9.28
N GLU A 18 -4.22 -6.97 -9.92
CA GLU A 18 -3.21 -6.15 -9.25
C GLU A 18 -3.74 -4.75 -8.94
N GLU A 19 -4.50 -4.13 -9.85
CA GLU A 19 -5.17 -2.85 -9.63
C GLU A 19 -6.12 -2.92 -8.43
N ALA A 20 -6.93 -3.98 -8.35
CA ALA A 20 -7.83 -4.20 -7.22
C ALA A 20 -7.09 -4.30 -5.88
N ILE A 21 -5.95 -5.00 -5.84
CA ILE A 21 -5.08 -5.07 -4.64
C ILE A 21 -4.53 -3.67 -4.31
N ILE A 22 -4.03 -2.92 -5.29
CA ILE A 22 -3.43 -1.61 -5.07
C ILE A 22 -4.47 -0.61 -4.51
N VAL A 23 -5.67 -0.58 -5.08
CA VAL A 23 -6.77 0.29 -4.61
C VAL A 23 -7.14 -0.06 -3.16
N PHE A 24 -7.31 -1.36 -2.86
CA PHE A 24 -7.57 -1.81 -1.50
C PHE A 24 -6.46 -1.44 -0.53
N ALA A 25 -5.20 -1.72 -0.88
CA ALA A 25 -4.04 -1.50 -0.02
C ALA A 25 -3.85 0.00 0.29
N ARG A 26 -4.00 0.88 -0.70
CA ARG A 26 -3.95 2.34 -0.51
C ARG A 26 -5.04 2.82 0.44
N THR A 27 -6.28 2.39 0.19
CA THR A 27 -7.45 2.78 1.01
C THR A 27 -7.28 2.33 2.46
N SER A 28 -6.89 1.07 2.66
CA SER A 28 -6.60 0.49 3.99
C SER A 28 -5.45 1.22 4.69
N THR A 29 -4.37 1.53 3.99
CA THR A 29 -3.20 2.21 4.56
C THR A 29 -3.51 3.66 4.95
N ALA A 30 -4.36 4.34 4.18
CA ALA A 30 -4.87 5.67 4.50
C ALA A 30 -5.91 5.66 5.65
N MET A 31 -6.22 4.49 6.22
CA MET A 31 -7.27 4.30 7.24
C MET A 31 -8.64 4.80 6.76
N LEU A 32 -8.90 4.73 5.45
CA LEU A 32 -10.18 5.08 4.86
C LEU A 32 -11.13 3.87 4.88
N PRO A 33 -12.46 4.10 4.86
CA PRO A 33 -13.43 3.01 4.77
C PRO A 33 -13.23 2.19 3.49
N ILE A 34 -13.25 0.86 3.61
CA ILE A 34 -13.34 -0.04 2.47
C ILE A 34 -14.82 -0.09 2.05
N THR A 35 -15.15 0.52 0.92
CA THR A 35 -16.52 0.54 0.40
C THR A 35 -16.88 -0.80 -0.25
N ASP A 36 -18.18 -1.01 -0.49
CA ASP A 36 -18.67 -2.19 -1.18
C ASP A 36 -18.09 -2.31 -2.60
N GLU A 37 -17.84 -1.20 -3.29
CA GLU A 37 -17.21 -1.19 -4.61
C GLU A 37 -15.78 -1.72 -4.56
N ILE A 38 -14.99 -1.30 -3.55
CA ILE A 38 -13.60 -1.76 -3.38
C ILE A 38 -13.59 -3.25 -3.03
N TYR A 39 -14.45 -3.67 -2.09
CA TYR A 39 -14.55 -5.08 -1.72
C TYR A 39 -15.00 -5.95 -2.90
N LYS A 40 -15.98 -5.48 -3.68
CA LYS A 40 -16.44 -6.17 -4.88
C LYS A 40 -15.34 -6.27 -5.93
N GLY A 41 -14.54 -5.22 -6.14
CA GLY A 41 -13.40 -5.25 -7.05
C GLY A 41 -12.37 -6.33 -6.69
N LEU A 42 -12.13 -6.57 -5.39
CA LEU A 42 -11.34 -7.72 -4.96
C LEU A 42 -12.06 -9.05 -5.22
N ALA A 43 -13.34 -9.14 -4.86
CA ALA A 43 -14.13 -10.37 -4.97
C ALA A 43 -14.38 -10.83 -6.42
N GLU A 44 -14.18 -9.95 -7.42
CA GLU A 44 -14.19 -10.31 -8.84
C GLU A 44 -12.97 -11.17 -9.24
N HIS A 45 -11.89 -11.14 -8.46
CA HIS A 45 -10.63 -11.81 -8.78
C HIS A 45 -10.16 -12.80 -7.71
N PHE A 46 -10.60 -12.64 -6.47
CA PHE A 46 -10.09 -13.36 -5.31
C PHE A 46 -11.22 -13.98 -4.50
N ASP A 47 -11.01 -15.19 -4.02
CA ASP A 47 -11.91 -15.82 -3.06
C ASP A 47 -11.77 -15.19 -1.66
N THR A 48 -12.71 -15.51 -0.77
CA THR A 48 -12.71 -14.97 0.60
C THR A 48 -11.39 -15.24 1.34
N LYS A 49 -10.78 -16.41 1.16
CA LYS A 49 -9.53 -16.76 1.83
C LYS A 49 -8.38 -15.90 1.31
N GLN A 50 -8.29 -15.72 0.00
CA GLN A 50 -7.30 -14.86 -0.65
C GLN A 50 -7.48 -13.40 -0.21
N ILE A 51 -8.71 -12.91 -0.11
CA ILE A 51 -8.99 -11.55 0.42
C ILE A 51 -8.51 -11.40 1.86
N MET A 52 -8.72 -12.43 2.70
CA MET A 52 -8.19 -12.43 4.07
C MET A 52 -6.66 -12.41 4.09
N GLU A 53 -6.00 -13.18 3.23
CA GLU A 53 -4.53 -13.21 3.10
C GLU A 53 -3.97 -11.86 2.60
N ILE A 54 -4.63 -11.23 1.62
CA ILE A 54 -4.31 -9.87 1.15
C ILE A 54 -4.44 -8.87 2.30
N SER A 55 -5.56 -8.91 3.03
CA SER A 55 -5.82 -8.03 4.17
C SER A 55 -4.77 -8.19 5.27
N PHE A 56 -4.37 -9.43 5.56
CA PHE A 56 -3.34 -9.72 6.54
C PHE A 56 -1.97 -9.19 6.11
N THR A 57 -1.60 -9.40 4.84
CA THR A 57 -0.35 -8.90 4.27
C THR A 57 -0.26 -7.38 4.36
N VAL A 58 -1.31 -6.68 3.94
CA VAL A 58 -1.39 -5.20 4.03
C VAL A 58 -1.33 -4.73 5.49
N GLY A 59 -2.02 -5.42 6.40
CA GLY A 59 -1.99 -5.09 7.83
C GLY A 59 -0.61 -5.30 8.47
N LEU A 60 0.11 -6.34 8.07
CA LEU A 60 1.47 -6.62 8.56
C LEU A 60 2.46 -5.57 8.07
N ASP A 61 2.42 -5.21 6.79
CA ASP A 61 3.26 -4.13 6.23
C ASP A 61 3.04 -2.81 6.97
N GLN A 62 1.76 -2.51 7.26
CA GLN A 62 1.37 -1.36 8.05
C GLN A 62 1.93 -1.36 9.48
N LEU A 63 2.00 -2.52 10.14
CA LEU A 63 2.63 -2.66 11.46
C LEU A 63 4.14 -2.42 11.37
N VAL A 64 4.81 -3.07 10.41
CA VAL A 64 6.25 -2.96 10.18
C VAL A 64 6.65 -1.52 9.85
N SER A 65 5.89 -0.85 8.98
CA SER A 65 6.08 0.56 8.62
C SER A 65 6.00 1.48 9.84
N ARG A 66 5.03 1.27 10.73
CA ARG A 66 4.90 2.03 11.98
C ARG A 66 6.05 1.77 12.94
N PHE A 67 6.51 0.52 13.03
CA PHE A 67 7.66 0.18 13.85
C PHE A 67 8.91 0.93 13.38
N HIS A 68 9.26 0.81 12.09
CA HIS A 68 10.43 1.49 11.52
C HIS A 68 10.33 3.01 11.62
N ALA A 69 9.16 3.61 11.38
CA ALA A 69 8.94 5.04 11.55
C ALA A 69 9.14 5.49 13.01
N THR A 70 8.69 4.68 13.97
CA THR A 70 8.80 4.99 15.41
C THR A 70 10.24 4.96 15.89
N VAL A 71 10.99 3.91 15.52
CA VAL A 71 12.39 3.76 15.97
C VAL A 71 13.39 4.43 15.04
N ARG A 72 12.92 5.10 13.97
CA ARG A 72 13.72 5.79 12.96
C ARG A 72 14.82 4.89 12.40
N THR A 73 14.43 3.70 11.94
CA THR A 73 15.38 2.75 11.36
C THR A 73 16.09 3.37 10.17
N ASP A 74 17.42 3.39 10.21
CA ASP A 74 18.24 3.81 9.08
C ASP A 74 18.09 2.83 7.91
N LEU A 75 18.01 3.35 6.69
CA LEU A 75 18.06 2.53 5.49
C LEU A 75 19.49 2.05 5.27
N ASP A 76 19.68 0.75 5.08
CA ASP A 76 20.97 0.22 4.66
C ASP A 76 21.26 0.56 3.19
N GLY A 77 22.51 0.33 2.76
CA GLY A 77 22.92 0.63 1.38
C GLY A 77 22.09 -0.11 0.34
N ILE A 78 21.75 -1.38 0.62
CA ILE A 78 20.97 -2.23 -0.29
C ILE A 78 19.56 -1.65 -0.48
N THR A 79 18.88 -1.27 0.60
CA THR A 79 17.53 -0.73 0.56
C THR A 79 17.53 0.65 -0.10
N THR A 80 18.55 1.47 0.16
CA THR A 80 18.70 2.78 -0.46
C THR A 80 18.86 2.67 -1.98
N GLU A 81 19.73 1.76 -2.45
CA GLU A 81 19.93 1.50 -3.89
C GLU A 81 18.66 0.93 -4.56
N ALA A 82 17.93 0.05 -3.87
CA ALA A 82 16.72 -0.55 -4.38
C ALA A 82 15.53 0.44 -4.46
N THR A 83 15.47 1.43 -3.55
CA THR A 83 14.32 2.34 -3.44
C THR A 83 14.46 3.62 -4.24
N ASN A 84 15.67 4.01 -4.68
CA ASN A 84 16.01 5.05 -5.67
C ASN A 84 14.81 5.95 -6.12
N ALA A 85 14.33 6.83 -5.22
CA ALA A 85 13.26 7.84 -5.37
C ALA A 85 11.81 7.52 -4.90
N CYS A 86 11.48 6.36 -4.35
CA CYS A 86 10.18 6.15 -3.66
C CYS A 86 10.28 6.53 -2.19
N ALA A 87 10.45 7.82 -1.90
CA ALA A 87 10.24 8.31 -0.55
C ALA A 87 8.76 8.12 -0.19
N VAL A 88 8.47 7.23 0.76
CA VAL A 88 7.15 7.20 1.39
C VAL A 88 6.87 8.60 1.92
N ARG A 89 5.75 9.21 1.52
CA ARG A 89 5.37 10.54 2.01
C ARG A 89 5.20 10.44 3.52
N MET A 90 6.13 11.04 4.26
CA MET A 90 6.01 11.17 5.70
C MET A 90 4.87 12.16 6.01
N PRO A 91 4.05 11.92 7.04
CA PRO A 91 3.08 12.92 7.49
C PRO A 91 3.81 14.20 7.92
N ASP A 92 3.19 15.35 7.64
CA ASP A 92 3.73 16.65 8.06
C ASP A 92 3.90 16.66 9.58
N LEU A 93 5.08 17.05 10.05
CA LEU A 93 5.31 17.21 11.49
C LEU A 93 4.42 18.35 12.00
N PRO A 94 3.77 18.21 13.17
CA PRO A 94 3.02 19.33 13.76
C PRO A 94 3.96 20.51 13.98
N GLU A 95 3.51 21.71 13.65
CA GLU A 95 4.22 22.95 13.95
C GLU A 95 4.40 23.04 15.48
N GLY A 96 5.66 23.18 15.91
CA GLY A 96 6.02 23.32 17.33
C GLY A 96 5.64 24.68 17.90
#